data_AF-A0A5C7VYW6-F1
#
_entry.id   AF-A0A5C7VYW6-F1
#
_cell.length_a   1.000
_cell.length_b   1.000
_cell.length_c   1.000
_cell.angle_alpha   90.00
_cell.angle_beta   90.00
_cell.angle_gamma   90.00
#
_symmetry.space_group_name_H-M   'P 1'
#
loop_
_entity.id
_entity.type
_entity.pdbx_description
1 polymer ?
#
loop_
_entity_poly.entity_id
_entity_poly.type
_entity_poly.pdbx_seq_one_letter_code
_entity_poly.pdbx_strand_id
1 'polypeptide(L)'
;PEEHGSQAEFEKYGRNRLAEGKLPACAEMCSTKALLAGDGDVVADIFRTRVVARGKGAEVWGWGTAYGNSGTATPPAGGAGTSAPNAQPSGGKS
;
A
#
# COMPACT_ATOMS: atom_id res chain seq x y z
N PRO A 1 2.43 6.78 31.17
CA PRO A 1 1.44 6.08 30.33
C PRO A 1 0.18 5.87 31.16
N GLU A 2 -1.00 6.15 30.62
CA GLU A 2 -2.24 5.86 31.34
C GLU A 2 -2.44 4.34 31.44
N GLU A 3 -3.24 3.90 32.40
CA GLU A 3 -3.56 2.47 32.55
C GLU A 3 -4.31 1.96 31.32
N HIS A 4 -3.92 0.77 30.85
CA HIS A 4 -4.49 0.18 29.64
C HIS A 4 -5.99 -0.02 29.76
N GLY A 5 -6.74 0.54 28.81
CA GLY A 5 -8.20 0.49 28.78
C GLY A 5 -8.89 1.44 29.76
N SER A 6 -8.16 2.34 30.42
CA SER A 6 -8.75 3.35 31.30
C SER A 6 -9.55 4.41 30.53
N GLN A 7 -10.51 5.06 31.20
CA GLN A 7 -11.22 6.21 30.63
C GLN A 7 -10.27 7.34 30.24
N ALA A 8 -9.21 7.58 31.03
CA ALA A 8 -8.20 8.59 30.74
C ALA A 8 -7.42 8.28 29.44
N GLU A 9 -7.11 7.01 29.16
CA GLU A 9 -6.52 6.60 27.88
C GLU A 9 -7.49 6.85 26.72
N PHE A 10 -8.76 6.46 26.89
CA PHE A 10 -9.79 6.60 25.87
C PHE A 10 -10.10 8.06 25.54
N GLU A 11 -10.17 8.95 26.53
CA GLU A 11 -10.39 10.38 26.32
C GLU A 11 -9.22 11.04 25.58
N LYS A 12 -7.99 10.62 25.88
CA LYS A 12 -6.77 11.21 25.34
C LYS A 12 -6.40 10.70 23.95
N TYR A 13 -6.53 9.39 23.73
CA TYR A 13 -6.07 8.72 22.50
C TYR A 13 -7.20 8.13 21.66
N GLY A 14 -8.43 8.16 22.18
CA GLY A 14 -9.59 7.56 21.53
C GLY A 14 -9.58 6.04 21.63
N ARG A 15 -10.31 5.40 20.72
CA ARG A 15 -10.54 3.95 20.74
C ARG A 15 -9.40 3.18 20.09
N ASN A 16 -8.85 2.22 20.83
CA ASN A 16 -7.87 1.26 20.31
C ASN A 16 -8.57 -0.01 19.77
N ARG A 17 -8.92 0.00 18.48
CA ARG A 17 -9.59 -1.15 17.82
C ARG A 17 -8.78 -2.44 17.86
N LEU A 18 -7.45 -2.35 17.78
CA LEU A 18 -6.57 -3.52 17.80
C LEU A 18 -6.61 -4.23 19.15
N ALA A 19 -6.59 -3.46 20.25
CA ALA A 19 -6.72 -4.01 21.60
C ALA A 19 -8.09 -4.64 21.86
N GLU A 20 -9.14 -4.21 21.15
CA GLU A 20 -10.48 -4.83 21.17
C GLU A 20 -10.59 -6.09 20.28
N GLY A 21 -9.51 -6.51 19.61
CA GLY A 21 -9.53 -7.65 18.68
C GLY A 21 -10.21 -7.36 17.34
N LYS A 22 -10.44 -6.09 17.01
CA LYS A 22 -11.01 -5.66 15.73
C LYS A 22 -9.89 -5.29 14.76
N LEU A 23 -10.12 -5.53 13.47
CA LEU A 23 -9.16 -5.12 12.46
C LEU A 23 -9.14 -3.57 12.34
N PRO A 24 -8.05 -3.00 11.79
CA PRO A 24 -7.99 -1.60 11.42
C PRO A 24 -9.15 -1.23 10.49
N ALA A 25 -9.82 -0.11 10.77
CA ALA A 25 -10.99 0.33 10.02
C ALA A 25 -10.72 0.44 8.51
N CYS A 26 -9.52 0.89 8.13
CA CYS A 26 -9.11 0.98 6.73
C CYS A 26 -9.05 -0.40 6.04
N ALA A 27 -8.59 -1.43 6.75
CA ALA A 27 -8.51 -2.78 6.22
C ALA A 27 -9.88 -3.47 6.18
N GLU A 28 -10.73 -3.28 7.20
CA GLU A 28 -12.10 -3.83 7.21
C GLU A 28 -12.99 -3.24 6.11
N MET A 29 -12.85 -1.94 5.82
CA MET A 29 -13.68 -1.26 4.83
C MET A 29 -13.08 -1.33 3.41
N CYS A 30 -11.93 -1.98 3.22
CA CYS A 30 -11.26 -2.04 1.92
C CYS A 30 -12.00 -2.98 0.94
N SER A 31 -12.76 -2.40 0.00
CA SER A 31 -13.52 -3.16 -1.01
C SER A 31 -12.64 -3.95 -1.98
N THR A 32 -11.44 -3.45 -2.28
CA THR A 32 -10.53 -4.02 -3.29
C THR A 32 -9.47 -4.96 -2.71
N LYS A 33 -9.49 -5.21 -1.39
CA LYS A 33 -8.46 -5.99 -0.68
C LYS A 33 -7.03 -5.49 -0.89
N ALA A 34 -6.87 -4.19 -1.12
CA ALA A 34 -5.57 -3.53 -1.24
C ALA A 34 -4.85 -3.42 0.11
N LEU A 35 -5.58 -3.07 1.16
CA LEU A 35 -5.09 -3.05 2.54
C LEU A 35 -5.25 -4.44 3.16
N LEU A 36 -4.21 -4.91 3.85
CA LEU A 36 -4.15 -6.18 4.57
C LEU A 36 -3.85 -5.92 6.04
N ALA A 37 -4.52 -6.66 6.92
CA ALA A 37 -4.26 -6.64 8.36
C ALA A 37 -4.51 -8.04 8.94
N GLY A 38 -3.71 -8.42 9.93
CA GLY A 38 -3.70 -9.74 10.55
C GLY A 38 -2.33 -10.03 11.14
N ASP A 39 -2.09 -11.29 11.52
CA ASP A 39 -0.80 -11.73 12.02
C ASP A 39 0.32 -11.50 11.00
N GLY A 40 1.46 -11.02 11.49
CA GLY A 40 2.57 -10.58 10.64
C GLY A 40 3.05 -11.66 9.66
N ASP A 41 3.15 -12.91 10.11
CA ASP A 41 3.60 -14.03 9.28
C ASP A 41 2.62 -14.33 8.15
N VAL A 42 1.32 -14.36 8.45
CA VAL A 42 0.26 -14.59 7.46
C VAL A 42 0.20 -13.45 6.45
N VAL A 43 0.28 -12.20 6.91
CA VAL A 43 0.29 -11.02 6.03
C VAL A 43 1.52 -11.03 5.13
N ALA A 44 2.70 -11.41 5.65
CA ALA A 44 3.94 -11.50 4.89
C ALA A 44 3.86 -12.57 3.79
N ASP A 45 3.27 -13.73 4.06
CA ASP A 45 3.09 -14.78 3.07
C ASP A 45 2.13 -14.37 1.95
N ILE A 46 1.03 -13.69 2.29
CA ILE A 46 0.11 -13.12 1.29
C ILE A 46 0.83 -12.07 0.44
N PHE A 47 1.63 -11.19 1.06
CA PHE A 47 2.41 -10.18 0.36
C PHE A 47 3.39 -10.81 -0.63
N ARG A 48 4.20 -11.79 -0.20
CA ARG A 48 5.16 -12.51 -1.06
C ARG A 48 4.46 -13.16 -2.25
N THR A 49 3.36 -13.86 -1.98
CA THR A 49 2.54 -14.51 -3.03
C THR A 49 2.04 -13.49 -4.05
N ARG A 50 1.54 -12.33 -3.58
CA ARG A 50 1.05 -11.26 -4.46
C ARG A 50 2.14 -10.61 -5.29
N VAL A 51 3.34 -10.43 -4.72
CA VAL A 51 4.49 -9.88 -5.44
C VAL A 51 4.90 -10.82 -6.59
N VAL A 52 5.03 -12.12 -6.30
CA VAL A 52 5.37 -13.14 -7.31
C VAL A 52 4.29 -13.18 -8.40
N ALA A 53 3.01 -13.24 -8.03
CA ALA A 53 1.90 -13.31 -8.99
C ALA A 53 1.80 -12.07 -9.89
N ARG A 54 2.18 -10.90 -9.40
CA ARG A 54 2.14 -9.63 -10.16
C ARG A 54 3.38 -9.40 -11.01
N GLY A 55 4.47 -10.15 -10.78
CA GLY A 55 5.73 -10.00 -11.51
C GLY A 55 6.41 -8.63 -11.34
N LYS A 56 6.01 -7.84 -10.32
CA LYS A 56 6.54 -6.51 -10.02
C LYS A 56 6.75 -6.39 -8.51
N GLY A 57 8.00 -6.19 -8.09
CA GLY A 57 8.39 -5.93 -6.70
C GLY A 57 8.10 -4.50 -6.25
N ALA A 58 8.36 -4.20 -4.97
CA ALA A 58 8.31 -2.85 -4.39
C ALA A 58 9.26 -1.83 -5.09
N GLU A 59 10.11 -2.33 -5.98
CA GLU A 59 11.06 -1.62 -6.82
C GLU A 59 10.39 -0.63 -7.80
N VAL A 60 9.12 -0.85 -8.18
CA VAL A 60 8.43 -0.03 -9.18
C VAL A 60 8.03 1.36 -8.63
N TRP A 61 8.08 1.54 -7.32
CA TRP A 61 7.82 2.83 -6.64
C TRP A 61 8.87 3.08 -5.54
N GLY A 62 10.14 2.89 -5.87
CA GLY A 62 11.24 3.11 -4.91
C GLY A 62 11.51 4.59 -4.62
N TRP A 63 12.20 4.86 -3.50
CA TRP A 63 12.70 6.19 -3.13
C TRP A 63 13.55 6.83 -4.24
N GLY A 64 14.20 6.04 -5.09
CA GLY A 64 14.96 6.54 -6.24
C GLY A 64 14.10 7.19 -7.33
N THR A 65 12.84 6.78 -7.48
CA THR A 65 11.87 7.45 -8.40
C THR A 65 11.31 8.72 -7.76
N ALA A 66 11.07 8.69 -6.45
CA ALA A 66 10.48 9.81 -5.72
C ALA A 66 11.47 10.94 -5.41
N TYR A 67 12.75 10.61 -5.19
CA TYR A 67 13.75 11.57 -4.70
C TYR A 67 15.06 11.57 -5.50
N GLY A 68 15.20 10.71 -6.51
CA GLY A 68 16.44 10.56 -7.26
C GLY A 68 17.54 9.88 -6.44
N ASN A 69 18.39 9.10 -7.09
CA ASN A 69 19.58 8.55 -6.45
C ASN A 69 20.62 9.69 -6.33
N SER A 70 20.79 10.27 -5.14
CA SER A 70 21.81 11.28 -4.86
C SER A 70 23.20 10.65 -4.72
N GLY A 71 23.64 9.99 -5.79
CA GLY A 71 24.96 9.38 -5.88
C GLY A 71 25.25 9.03 -7.33
N THR A 72 25.86 9.97 -8.04
CA THR A 72 26.30 9.94 -9.46
C THR A 72 25.21 10.21 -10.51
N ALA A 73 25.41 11.33 -11.20
CA ALA A 73 24.54 11.89 -12.22
C ALA A 73 24.77 11.26 -13.60
N THR A 74 23.70 11.07 -14.37
CA THR A 74 23.61 11.53 -15.77
C THR A 74 22.11 11.67 -16.12
N PRO A 75 21.60 12.89 -16.39
CA PRO A 75 20.25 13.07 -16.92
C PRO A 75 20.22 12.69 -18.42
N PRO A 76 19.18 11.98 -18.91
CA PRO A 76 18.97 11.88 -20.35
C PRO A 76 18.49 13.25 -20.87
N ALA A 77 19.37 13.91 -21.63
CA ALA A 77 19.00 15.05 -22.45
C ALA A 77 18.07 14.57 -23.58
N GLY A 78 16.91 15.20 -23.72
CA GLY A 78 16.03 15.00 -24.87
C GLY A 78 14.57 14.85 -24.47
N GLY A 79 13.90 15.95 -24.17
CA GLY A 79 12.44 15.97 -24.16
C GLY A 79 11.89 15.86 -25.59
N ALA A 80 10.85 15.04 -25.76
CA ALA A 80 9.67 15.31 -26.59
C ALA A 80 8.93 13.99 -26.88
N GLY A 81 7.62 13.97 -26.61
CA GLY A 81 6.70 13.21 -27.44
C GLY A 81 5.98 12.04 -26.79
N THR A 82 4.66 12.24 -26.65
CA THR A 82 3.59 11.24 -26.71
C THR A 82 3.36 10.35 -25.49
N SER A 83 2.59 10.91 -24.56
CA SER A 83 1.45 10.21 -23.97
C SER A 83 0.64 9.49 -25.07
N ALA A 84 0.54 8.17 -24.98
CA ALA A 84 -0.46 7.38 -25.67
C ALA A 84 -1.43 6.79 -24.63
N PRO A 85 -2.75 7.01 -24.74
CA PRO A 85 -3.72 6.40 -23.83
C PRO A 85 -3.86 4.92 -24.21
N ASN A 86 -3.65 4.02 -23.25
CA ASN A 86 -3.89 2.60 -23.46
C ASN A 86 -5.41 2.39 -23.65
N ALA A 87 -5.80 1.99 -24.86
CA ALA A 87 -7.17 1.70 -25.24
C ALA A 87 -7.70 0.47 -24.47
N GLN A 88 -8.87 0.61 -23.87
CA GLN A 88 -9.67 -0.51 -23.38
C GLN A 88 -10.14 -1.38 -24.56
N PRO A 89 -9.95 -2.71 -24.54
CA PRO A 89 -10.70 -3.57 -25.44
C PRO A 89 -12.13 -3.74 -24.92
N SER A 90 -13.08 -3.12 -25.61
CA SER A 90 -14.51 -3.41 -25.51
C SER A 90 -14.80 -4.79 -26.12
N GLY A 91 -14.95 -5.80 -25.27
CA GLY A 91 -15.51 -7.10 -25.65
C GLY A 91 -17.04 -7.02 -25.69
N GLY A 92 -17.59 -6.93 -26.91
CA GLY A 92 -19.03 -6.94 -27.18
C GLY A 92 -19.66 -8.28 -26.80
N LYS A 93 -20.82 -8.19 -26.15
CA LYS A 93 -21.78 -9.28 -25.97
C LYS A 93 -22.50 -9.50 -27.31
N SER A 94 -22.59 -10.76 -27.74
CA SER A 94 -23.61 -11.20 -28.70
C SER A 94 -24.98 -11.27 -28.05
#